data_AF-A0A9E4LLM7-F1
#
_entry.id   AF-A0A9E4LLM7-F1
#
_cell.length_a   1.000
_cell.length_b   1.000
_cell.length_c   1.000
_cell.angle_alpha   90.00
_cell.angle_beta   90.00
_cell.angle_gamma   90.00
#
_symmetry.space_group_name_H-M   'P 1'
#
loop_
_entity.id
_entity.type
_entity.pdbx_description
1 polymer ?
#
loop_
_entity_poly.entity_id
_entity_poly.type
_entity_poly.pdbx_seq_one_letter_code
_entity_poly.pdbx_strand_id
1 'polypeptide(L)'
;MTDAYVDASAVLAVVFDEPDSQAVSRRLSEFPRLISSNLLEAEVRAALAREGDPFVPELLESVQWILPPRPLHTEIAAVLQAGYLRGADLWHVASALYAARTMPGLAFVTLDQRQQAVAAGLGFPI
;
A
#
# COMPACT_ATOMS: atom_id res chain seq x y z
N MET A 1 -16.51 -9.53 1.00
CA MET A 1 -15.26 -8.86 1.44
C MET A 1 -14.48 -8.55 0.19
N THR A 2 -13.91 -7.34 0.11
CA THR A 2 -13.13 -6.87 -1.05
C THR A 2 -11.64 -7.14 -0.82
N ASP A 3 -10.81 -7.05 -1.85
CA ASP A 3 -9.36 -7.12 -1.69
C ASP A 3 -8.81 -5.80 -1.11
N ALA A 4 -7.56 -5.78 -0.66
CA ALA A 4 -6.90 -4.57 -0.15
C ALA A 4 -5.57 -4.31 -0.83
N TYR A 5 -5.37 -3.06 -1.25
CA TYR A 5 -4.05 -2.52 -1.56
C TYR A 5 -3.37 -2.09 -0.25
N VAL A 6 -2.13 -2.51 -0.04
CA VAL A 6 -1.34 -2.18 1.15
C VAL A 6 -0.12 -1.36 0.77
N ASP A 7 0.16 -0.30 1.53
CA ASP A 7 1.42 0.45 1.43
C ASP A 7 2.48 -0.10 2.40
N ALA A 8 3.69 0.46 2.37
CA ALA A 8 4.76 0.05 3.29
C ALA A 8 4.46 0.38 4.74
N SER A 9 3.75 1.47 5.05
CA SER A 9 3.48 1.85 6.44
C SER A 9 2.65 0.81 7.18
N ALA A 10 1.63 0.23 6.52
CA ALA A 10 0.83 -0.84 7.10
C ALA A 10 1.65 -2.13 7.37
N VAL A 11 2.55 -2.49 6.46
CA VAL A 11 3.41 -3.67 6.63
C VAL A 11 4.45 -3.45 7.73
N LEU A 12 5.12 -2.28 7.71
CA LEU A 12 6.19 -1.97 8.66
C LEU A 12 5.71 -1.85 10.10
N ALA A 13 4.48 -1.39 10.32
CA ALA A 13 3.89 -1.38 11.67
C ALA A 13 3.78 -2.79 12.27
N VAL A 14 3.51 -3.81 11.45
CA VAL A 14 3.50 -5.20 11.89
C VAL A 14 4.93 -5.73 12.07
N VAL A 15 5.83 -5.41 11.15
CA VAL A 15 7.24 -5.87 11.18
C VAL A 15 7.98 -5.35 12.41
N PHE A 16 7.79 -4.08 12.77
CA PHE A 16 8.48 -3.45 13.90
C PHE A 16 7.71 -3.49 15.22
N ASP A 17 6.61 -4.25 15.28
CA ASP A 17 5.73 -4.34 16.46
C ASP A 17 5.37 -2.96 17.05
N GLU A 18 4.98 -2.04 16.18
CA GLU A 18 4.54 -0.70 16.59
C GLU A 18 3.30 -0.79 17.49
N PRO A 19 2.97 0.24 18.30
CA PRO A 19 1.86 0.17 19.27
C PRO A 19 0.50 -0.29 18.71
N ASP A 20 0.25 -0.06 17.41
CA ASP A 20 -0.98 -0.46 16.71
C ASP A 20 -0.83 -1.74 15.86
N SER A 21 0.30 -2.46 15.96
CA SER A 21 0.66 -3.64 15.15
C SER A 21 -0.42 -4.71 15.13
N GLN A 22 -1.01 -5.02 16.29
CA GLN A 22 -2.05 -6.04 16.41
C GLN A 22 -3.36 -5.65 15.70
N ALA A 23 -3.73 -4.38 15.76
CA ALA A 23 -4.92 -3.87 15.09
C ALA A 23 -4.72 -3.91 13.57
N VAL A 24 -3.55 -3.49 13.09
CA VAL A 24 -3.19 -3.52 11.68
C VAL A 24 -3.10 -4.96 11.17
N SER A 25 -2.42 -5.85 11.88
CA SER A 25 -2.31 -7.27 11.52
C SER A 25 -3.70 -7.93 11.41
N ARG A 26 -4.59 -7.70 12.39
CA ARG A 26 -5.97 -8.19 12.34
C ARG A 26 -6.69 -7.68 11.10
N ARG A 27 -6.63 -6.36 10.87
CA ARG A 27 -7.25 -5.73 9.70
C ARG A 27 -6.74 -6.31 8.39
N LEU A 28 -5.43 -6.52 8.26
CA LEU A 28 -4.84 -7.12 7.07
C LEU A 28 -5.36 -8.56 6.85
N SER A 29 -5.49 -9.35 7.92
CA SER A 29 -6.02 -10.72 7.83
C SER A 29 -7.50 -10.83 7.45
N GLU A 30 -8.26 -9.73 7.51
CA GLU A 30 -9.67 -9.72 7.09
C GLU A 30 -9.81 -9.69 5.57
N PHE A 31 -8.77 -9.29 4.84
CA PHE A 31 -8.83 -9.20 3.38
C PHE A 31 -8.47 -10.53 2.72
N PRO A 32 -9.25 -11.01 1.74
CA PRO A 32 -8.95 -12.26 1.02
C PRO A 32 -7.61 -12.22 0.28
N ARG A 33 -7.22 -11.04 -0.22
CA ARG A 33 -5.95 -10.80 -0.90
C ARG A 33 -5.39 -9.44 -0.50
N LEU A 34 -4.10 -9.45 -0.22
CA LEU A 34 -3.29 -8.24 -0.09
C LEU A 34 -2.55 -8.04 -1.40
N ILE A 35 -2.66 -6.84 -1.98
CA ILE A 35 -1.97 -6.47 -3.20
C ILE A 35 -1.10 -5.24 -2.95
N SER A 36 0.02 -5.12 -3.64
CA SER A 36 0.80 -3.88 -3.64
C SER A 36 1.63 -3.73 -4.91
N SER A 37 2.21 -2.55 -5.11
CA SER A 37 3.26 -2.39 -6.12
C SER A 37 4.57 -2.97 -5.59
N ASN A 38 5.49 -3.31 -6.50
CA ASN A 38 6.84 -3.76 -6.13
C ASN A 38 7.68 -2.69 -5.40
N LEU A 39 7.21 -1.44 -5.32
CA LEU A 39 7.84 -0.41 -4.48
C LEU A 39 7.82 -0.80 -3.00
N LEU A 40 6.79 -1.52 -2.56
CA LEU A 40 6.67 -2.01 -1.19
C LEU A 40 7.91 -2.80 -0.75
N GLU A 41 8.42 -3.68 -1.61
CA GLU A 41 9.60 -4.48 -1.30
C GLU A 41 10.84 -3.59 -1.09
N ALA A 42 11.02 -2.58 -1.93
CA ALA A 42 12.13 -1.65 -1.80
C ALA A 42 12.06 -0.85 -0.49
N GLU A 43 10.87 -0.39 -0.11
CA GLU A 43 10.65 0.36 1.12
C GLU A 43 10.85 -0.51 2.37
N VAL A 44 10.29 -1.73 2.37
CA VAL A 44 10.44 -2.67 3.50
C VAL A 44 11.90 -3.05 3.69
N ARG A 45 12.61 -3.40 2.61
CA ARG A 45 14.06 -3.72 2.68
C ARG A 45 14.88 -2.53 3.15
N ALA A 46 14.57 -1.32 2.68
CA ALA A 46 15.28 -0.10 3.10
C ALA A 46 15.05 0.19 4.59
N ALA A 47 13.83 0.00 5.09
CA ALA A 47 13.52 0.19 6.49
C ALA A 47 14.22 -0.84 7.38
N LEU A 48 14.19 -2.13 7.02
CA LEU A 48 14.91 -3.19 7.74
C LEU A 48 16.42 -2.94 7.77
N ALA A 49 17.00 -2.57 6.62
CA ALA A 49 18.43 -2.26 6.54
C ALA A 49 18.83 -1.06 7.43
N ARG A 50 17.93 -0.07 7.58
CA ARG A 50 18.14 1.09 8.47
C ARG A 50 18.14 0.70 9.95
N GLU A 51 17.28 -0.24 10.34
CA GLU A 51 17.21 -0.76 11.73
C GLU A 51 18.25 -1.85 12.01
N GLY A 52 18.94 -2.36 10.99
CA GLY A 52 19.93 -3.43 11.12
C GLY A 52 19.31 -4.84 11.13
N ASP A 53 18.05 -4.96 10.76
CA ASP A 53 17.31 -6.21 10.71
C ASP A 53 17.45 -6.90 9.33
N PRO A 54 17.54 -8.24 9.29
CA PRO A 54 17.59 -8.98 8.03
C PRO A 54 16.20 -9.03 7.36
N PHE A 55 16.17 -8.87 6.04
CA PHE A 55 14.98 -9.19 5.25
C PHE A 55 14.80 -10.70 5.11
N VAL A 56 13.60 -11.19 5.44
CA VAL A 56 13.17 -12.57 5.17
C VAL A 56 12.01 -12.54 4.17
N PRO A 57 12.04 -13.33 3.07
CA PRO A 57 11.02 -13.30 2.02
C PRO A 57 9.59 -13.52 2.50
N GLU A 58 9.42 -14.28 3.58
CA GLU A 58 8.15 -14.63 4.22
C GLU A 58 7.36 -13.38 4.65
N LEU A 59 8.03 -12.24 4.90
CA LEU A 59 7.37 -10.98 5.24
C LEU A 59 6.41 -10.50 4.15
N LEU A 60 6.70 -10.80 2.89
CA LEU A 60 5.93 -10.32 1.74
C LEU A 60 5.29 -11.47 0.93
N GLU A 61 5.37 -12.72 1.42
CA GLU A 61 4.87 -13.91 0.72
C GLU A 61 3.36 -13.84 0.46
N SER A 62 2.61 -13.22 1.37
CA SER A 62 1.15 -13.05 1.24
C SER A 62 0.73 -11.91 0.30
N VAL A 63 1.67 -11.09 -0.16
CA VAL A 63 1.38 -9.92 -1.02
C VAL A 63 1.44 -10.32 -2.49
N GLN A 64 0.35 -10.06 -3.21
CA GLN A 64 0.29 -10.20 -4.66
C GLN A 64 0.74 -8.90 -5.35
N TRP A 65 1.64 -9.03 -6.32
CA TRP A 65 2.26 -7.88 -6.97
C TRP A 65 1.43 -7.34 -8.13
N ILE A 66 1.20 -6.02 -8.11
CA ILE A 66 0.71 -5.27 -9.27
C ILE A 66 1.90 -4.72 -10.03
N LEU A 67 2.00 -5.11 -11.30
CA LEU A 67 3.02 -4.64 -12.24
C LEU A 67 2.33 -3.98 -13.44
N PRO A 68 2.11 -2.65 -13.43
CA PRO A 68 1.50 -1.97 -14.55
C PRO A 68 2.38 -2.12 -15.80
N PRO A 69 1.85 -2.61 -16.94
CA PRO A 69 2.62 -2.80 -18.17
C PRO A 69 2.85 -1.49 -18.95
N ARG A 70 2.49 -0.36 -18.33
CA ARG A 70 2.55 0.98 -18.90
C ARG A 70 2.82 2.01 -17.80
N PRO A 71 3.27 3.22 -18.17
CA PRO A 71 3.28 4.34 -17.24
C PRO A 71 1.90 4.64 -16.66
N LEU A 72 1.88 5.14 -15.42
CA LEU A 72 0.68 5.50 -14.66
C LEU A 72 0.27 6.97 -14.84
N HIS A 73 0.48 7.57 -16.02
CA HIS A 73 0.25 9.01 -16.22
C HIS A 73 -1.15 9.47 -15.82
N THR A 74 -2.18 8.73 -16.23
CA THR A 74 -3.58 9.05 -15.93
C THR A 74 -3.86 8.92 -14.44
N GLU A 75 -3.37 7.84 -13.82
CA GLU A 75 -3.57 7.59 -12.40
C GLU A 75 -2.83 8.64 -11.54
N ILE A 76 -1.58 8.94 -11.86
CA ILE A 76 -0.78 9.98 -11.20
C ILE A 76 -1.47 11.35 -11.28
N ALA A 77 -1.98 11.73 -12.46
CA ALA A 77 -2.69 12.99 -12.63
C ALA A 77 -3.96 13.04 -11.77
N ALA A 78 -4.73 11.96 -11.72
CA ALA A 78 -5.93 11.87 -10.88
C ALA A 78 -5.58 11.97 -9.38
N VAL A 79 -4.52 11.29 -8.93
CA VAL A 79 -4.04 11.39 -7.54
C VAL A 79 -3.67 12.84 -7.20
N LEU A 80 -2.88 13.51 -8.04
CA LEU A 80 -2.46 14.89 -7.82
C LEU A 80 -3.63 15.90 -7.89
N GLN A 81 -4.70 15.58 -8.62
CA GLN A 81 -5.93 16.38 -8.61
C GLN A 81 -6.72 16.20 -7.31
N ALA A 82 -6.71 15.01 -6.72
CA ALA A 82 -7.36 14.74 -5.44
C ALA A 82 -6.56 15.28 -4.23
N GLY A 83 -5.24 15.33 -4.34
CA GLY A 83 -4.37 16.00 -3.36
C GLY A 83 -2.88 15.75 -3.62
N TYR A 84 -2.03 16.55 -2.98
CA TYR A 84 -0.59 16.46 -3.19
C TYR A 84 0.03 15.30 -2.40
N LEU A 85 0.65 14.37 -3.12
CA LEU A 85 1.53 13.32 -2.60
C LEU A 85 2.89 13.39 -3.32
N ARG A 86 3.93 12.87 -2.67
CA ARG A 86 5.31 12.90 -3.19
C ARG A 86 5.80 11.50 -3.49
N GLY A 87 6.64 11.35 -4.52
CA GLY A 87 7.47 10.17 -4.77
C GLY A 87 6.73 8.84 -4.58
N ALA A 88 7.12 8.09 -3.54
CA ALA A 88 6.57 6.78 -3.21
C ALA A 88 5.08 6.82 -2.84
N ASP A 89 4.64 7.80 -2.05
CA ASP A 89 3.25 7.97 -1.64
C ASP A 89 2.34 8.13 -2.87
N LEU A 90 2.78 8.96 -3.81
CA LEU A 90 2.10 9.17 -5.08
C LEU A 90 2.04 7.88 -5.91
N TRP A 91 3.13 7.10 -5.92
CA TRP A 91 3.20 5.84 -6.65
C TRP A 91 2.27 4.76 -6.09
N HIS A 92 2.17 4.66 -4.75
CA HIS A 92 1.26 3.71 -4.11
C HIS A 92 -0.19 3.97 -4.47
N VAL A 93 -0.67 5.20 -4.27
CA VAL A 93 -2.07 5.55 -4.57
C VAL A 93 -2.35 5.44 -6.08
N ALA A 94 -1.40 5.82 -6.95
CA ALA A 94 -1.57 5.65 -8.39
C ALA A 94 -1.64 4.17 -8.80
N SER A 95 -0.84 3.30 -8.17
CA SER A 95 -0.85 1.86 -8.42
C SER A 95 -2.14 1.20 -7.92
N ALA A 96 -2.66 1.65 -6.77
CA ALA A 96 -3.95 1.20 -6.28
C ALA A 96 -5.08 1.62 -7.24
N LEU A 97 -5.06 2.86 -7.74
CA LEU A 97 -6.03 3.36 -8.71
C LEU A 97 -5.99 2.58 -10.03
N TYR A 98 -4.81 2.19 -10.47
CA TYR A 98 -4.64 1.28 -11.60
C TYR A 98 -5.32 -0.06 -11.37
N ALA A 99 -5.08 -0.70 -10.21
CA ALA A 99 -5.63 -2.02 -9.88
C ALA A 99 -7.15 -2.01 -9.67
N ALA A 100 -7.68 -0.94 -9.07
CA ALA A 100 -9.10 -0.74 -8.80
C ALA A 100 -9.98 -0.83 -10.06
N ARG A 101 -9.41 -0.54 -11.26
CA ARG A 101 -10.10 -0.71 -12.55
C ARG A 101 -10.57 -2.14 -12.82
N THR A 102 -9.85 -3.12 -12.28
CA THR A 102 -10.16 -4.55 -12.42
C THR A 102 -10.59 -5.19 -11.10
N MET A 103 -10.56 -4.44 -10.01
CA MET A 103 -10.89 -4.90 -8.65
C MET A 103 -11.87 -3.91 -8.00
N PRO A 104 -13.16 -3.96 -8.34
CA PRO A 104 -14.16 -3.07 -7.77
C PRO A 104 -14.23 -3.20 -6.23
N GLY A 105 -14.24 -2.08 -5.53
CA GLY A 105 -14.31 -2.05 -4.06
C GLY A 105 -12.98 -2.35 -3.35
N LEU A 106 -11.87 -2.40 -4.08
CA LEU A 106 -10.52 -2.49 -3.52
C LEU A 106 -10.33 -1.47 -2.39
N ALA A 107 -10.01 -1.94 -1.19
CA ALA A 107 -9.67 -1.08 -0.06
C ALA A 107 -8.22 -0.57 -0.16
N PHE A 108 -7.92 0.54 0.49
CA PHE A 108 -6.57 1.10 0.59
C PHE A 108 -6.14 1.19 2.05
N VAL A 109 -5.21 0.33 2.47
CA VAL A 109 -4.74 0.23 3.84
C VAL A 109 -3.38 0.93 3.97
N THR A 110 -3.35 1.98 4.78
CA THR A 110 -2.17 2.80 5.06
C THR A 110 -2.27 3.38 6.48
N LEU A 111 -1.13 3.69 7.09
CA LEU A 111 -1.02 4.50 8.29
C LEU A 111 -0.56 5.94 8.01
N ASP A 112 -0.20 6.25 6.75
CA ASP A 112 0.09 7.61 6.33
C ASP A 112 -1.21 8.40 6.12
N GLN A 113 -1.42 9.42 6.97
CA GLN A 113 -2.63 10.22 6.96
C GLN A 113 -2.85 10.99 5.64
N ARG A 114 -1.77 11.36 4.93
CA ARG A 114 -1.88 12.05 3.64
C ARG A 114 -2.29 11.09 2.55
N GLN A 115 -1.70 9.89 2.50
CA GLN A 115 -2.15 8.84 1.60
C GLN A 115 -3.62 8.49 1.87
N GLN A 116 -4.00 8.30 3.14
CA GLN A 116 -5.37 8.02 3.54
C GLN A 116 -6.35 9.08 3.03
N ALA A 117 -6.04 10.37 3.24
CA ALA A 117 -6.90 11.47 2.81
C ALA A 117 -7.09 11.50 1.29
N VAL A 118 -6.01 11.31 0.53
CA VAL A 118 -6.05 11.33 -0.94
C VAL A 118 -6.74 10.09 -1.49
N ALA A 119 -6.46 8.89 -0.96
CA ALA A 119 -7.13 7.66 -1.35
C ALA A 119 -8.64 7.72 -1.05
N ALA A 120 -9.03 8.20 0.13
CA ALA A 120 -10.45 8.40 0.47
C ALA A 120 -11.12 9.39 -0.50
N GLY A 121 -10.44 10.48 -0.86
CA GLY A 121 -10.91 11.44 -1.86
C GLY A 121 -11.09 10.86 -3.27
N LEU A 122 -10.36 9.78 -3.60
CA LEU A 122 -10.51 9.03 -4.85
C LEU A 122 -11.57 7.91 -4.76
N GLY A 123 -12.23 7.76 -3.61
CA GLY A 123 -13.31 6.78 -3.39
C GLY A 123 -12.85 5.42 -2.91
N PHE A 124 -11.60 5.27 -2.45
CA PHE A 124 -11.17 4.03 -1.78
C PHE A 124 -11.83 3.90 -0.41
N PRO A 125 -12.40 2.72 -0.08
CA PRO A 125 -12.58 2.32 1.31
C PRO A 125 -11.20 2.31 1.98
N ILE A 126 -11.07 3.02 3.10
CA ILE A 126 -9.85 2.98 3.91
C ILE A 126 -9.98 1.82 4.86
#